data_AF-A0A2X2Y6R9-F1
#
_entry.id   AF-A0A2X2Y6R9-F1
#
_cell.length_a   1.000
_cell.length_b   1.000
_cell.length_c   1.000
_cell.angle_alpha   90.00
_cell.angle_beta   90.00
_cell.angle_gamma   90.00
#
_symmetry.space_group_name_H-M   'P 1'
#
loop_
_entity.id
_entity.type
_entity.pdbx_description
1 polymer ?
#
loop_
_entity_poly.entity_id
_entity_poly.type
_entity_poly.pdbx_seq_one_letter_code
_entity_poly.pdbx_strand_id
1 'polypeptide(L)'
;MLSPQQFAKETGLSYHQVLQMCKIKEINALSTEGGHFKIPPKELDRFKNSDYVTEEQYLEVVRENEKLKTVIKNCMNLLSTINRL
;
A
#
# COMPACT_ATOMS: atom_id res chain seq x y z
N MET A 1 -2.12 -17.24 -7.00
CA MET A 1 -3.33 -16.59 -6.46
C MET A 1 -3.99 -17.52 -5.45
N LEU A 2 -4.58 -16.96 -4.40
CA LEU A 2 -5.19 -17.67 -3.29
C LEU A 2 -6.69 -17.88 -3.54
N SER A 3 -7.24 -18.99 -3.08
CA SER A 3 -8.70 -19.12 -2.91
C SER A 3 -9.15 -18.37 -1.65
N PRO A 4 -10.44 -18.04 -1.50
CA PRO A 4 -10.94 -17.44 -0.27
C PRO A 4 -10.74 -18.33 0.98
N GLN A 5 -10.75 -19.66 0.82
CA GLN A 5 -10.41 -20.60 1.91
C GLN A 5 -8.95 -20.50 2.33
N GLN A 6 -8.02 -20.42 1.37
CA GLN A 6 -6.60 -20.26 1.66
C GLN A 6 -6.35 -18.92 2.34
N PHE A 7 -6.95 -17.84 1.83
CA PHE A 7 -6.82 -16.51 2.41
C PHE A 7 -7.37 -16.44 3.84
N ALA A 8 -8.53 -17.06 4.10
CA ALA A 8 -9.12 -17.19 5.42
C ALA A 8 -8.17 -17.90 6.40
N LYS A 9 -7.58 -19.03 5.97
CA LYS A 9 -6.60 -19.77 6.78
C LYS A 9 -5.38 -18.92 7.14
N GLU A 10 -4.88 -18.15 6.18
CA GLU A 10 -3.68 -17.33 6.36
C GLU A 10 -3.93 -16.09 7.24
N THR A 11 -5.10 -15.47 7.16
CA THR A 11 -5.45 -14.26 7.91
C THR A 11 -6.14 -14.53 9.25
N GLY A 12 -6.55 -15.78 9.50
CA GLY A 12 -7.36 -16.15 10.66
C GLY A 12 -8.82 -15.68 10.58
N LEU A 13 -9.24 -15.10 9.45
CA LEU A 13 -10.62 -14.70 9.19
C LEU A 13 -11.49 -15.93 8.87
N SER A 14 -12.80 -15.84 9.11
CA SER A 14 -13.71 -16.88 8.64
C SER A 14 -13.86 -16.84 7.13
N TYR A 15 -14.09 -18.01 6.52
CA TYR A 15 -14.36 -18.11 5.08
C TYR A 15 -15.53 -17.22 4.63
N HIS A 16 -16.58 -17.10 5.45
CA HIS A 16 -17.73 -16.27 5.11
C HIS A 16 -17.38 -14.78 5.09
N GLN A 17 -16.58 -14.29 6.06
CA GLN A 17 -16.08 -12.91 6.06
C GLN A 17 -15.27 -12.63 4.80
N VAL A 18 -14.31 -13.50 4.46
CA VAL A 18 -13.48 -13.32 3.26
C VAL A 18 -14.33 -13.31 1.99
N LEU A 19 -15.35 -14.14 1.88
CA LEU A 19 -16.28 -14.10 0.75
C LEU A 19 -17.06 -12.79 0.65
N GLN A 20 -17.55 -12.25 1.77
CA GLN A 20 -18.24 -10.96 1.76
C GLN A 20 -17.29 -9.84 1.33
N MET A 21 -16.06 -9.83 1.86
CA MET A 21 -15.03 -8.86 1.49
C MET A 21 -14.69 -8.91 -0.01
N CYS A 22 -14.66 -10.10 -0.61
CA CYS A 22 -14.50 -10.26 -2.06
C CYS A 22 -15.69 -9.67 -2.84
N LYS A 23 -16.92 -9.85 -2.36
CA LYS A 23 -18.15 -9.35 -3.02
C LYS A 23 -18.27 -7.83 -2.96
N ILE A 24 -17.94 -7.23 -1.82
CA ILE A 24 -18.00 -5.78 -1.63
C ILE A 24 -16.73 -5.05 -2.13
N LYS A 25 -15.80 -5.78 -2.76
CA LYS A 25 -14.52 -5.28 -3.30
C LYS A 25 -13.59 -4.64 -2.26
N GLU A 26 -13.70 -5.03 -1.00
CA GLU A 26 -12.73 -4.66 0.04
C GLU A 26 -11.39 -5.36 -0.19
N ILE A 27 -11.44 -6.60 -0.68
CA ILE A 27 -10.30 -7.32 -1.22
C ILE A 27 -10.37 -7.26 -2.75
N ASN A 28 -9.26 -6.90 -3.41
CA ASN A 28 -9.17 -6.89 -4.87
C ASN A 28 -9.07 -8.32 -5.43
N ALA A 29 -10.13 -9.09 -5.24
CA ALA A 29 -10.27 -10.44 -5.77
C ALA A 29 -10.72 -10.41 -7.23
N LEU A 30 -10.17 -11.32 -8.04
CA LEU A 30 -10.60 -11.55 -9.41
C LEU A 30 -11.69 -12.63 -9.42
N SER A 31 -12.82 -12.35 -10.07
CA SER A 31 -13.82 -13.38 -10.34
C SER A 31 -13.42 -14.16 -11.58
N THR A 32 -13.50 -15.49 -11.49
CA THR A 32 -13.40 -16.39 -12.64
C THR A 32 -14.77 -16.52 -13.31
N GLU A 33 -14.80 -17.01 -14.56
CA GLU A 33 -16.04 -17.25 -15.33
C GLU A 33 -17.02 -18.19 -14.60
N GLY A 34 -16.50 -19.12 -13.78
CA GLY A 34 -17.30 -20.02 -12.94
C GLY A 34 -17.81 -19.42 -11.61
N GLY A 35 -17.64 -18.11 -11.38
CA GLY A 35 -18.11 -17.45 -10.17
C GLY A 35 -17.24 -17.66 -8.91
N HIS A 36 -16.06 -18.26 -9.06
CA HIS A 36 -15.08 -18.37 -7.97
C HIS A 36 -14.17 -17.15 -7.90
N PHE A 37 -13.79 -16.75 -6.68
CA PHE A 37 -12.84 -15.68 -6.45
C PHE A 37 -11.39 -16.20 -6.39
N LYS A 38 -10.46 -15.39 -6.91
CA LYS A 38 -9.01 -15.56 -6.82
C LYS A 38 -8.39 -14.30 -6.24
N ILE A 39 -7.75 -14.42 -5.09
CA ILE A 39 -7.18 -13.31 -4.35
C ILE A 39 -5.68 -13.21 -4.67
N PRO A 40 -5.20 -12.06 -5.18
CA PRO A 40 -3.77 -11.83 -5.39
C PRO A 40 -2.98 -11.92 -4.06
N PRO A 41 -1.76 -12.49 -4.05
CA PRO A 41 -0.93 -12.54 -2.85
C PRO A 41 -0.67 -11.18 -2.19
N LYS A 42 -0.57 -10.10 -2.98
CA LYS A 42 -0.40 -8.73 -2.47
C LYS A 42 -1.50 -8.30 -1.49
N GLU A 43 -2.72 -8.82 -1.65
CA GLU A 43 -3.82 -8.53 -0.73
C GLU A 43 -3.59 -9.22 0.62
N LEU A 44 -2.91 -10.38 0.63
CA LEU A 44 -2.54 -11.05 1.86
C LEU A 44 -1.43 -10.27 2.59
N ASP A 45 -0.44 -9.79 1.84
CA ASP A 45 0.60 -8.92 2.39
C ASP A 45 0.02 -7.63 2.97
N ARG A 46 -0.95 -7.01 2.28
CA ARG A 46 -1.69 -5.85 2.80
C ARG A 46 -2.38 -6.12 4.13
N PHE A 47 -2.91 -7.33 4.33
CA PHE A 47 -3.60 -7.71 5.56
C PHE A 47 -2.67 -8.14 6.69
N LYS A 48 -1.53 -8.76 6.39
CA LYS A 48 -0.60 -9.27 7.40
C LYS A 48 0.44 -8.25 7.85
N ASN A 49 0.86 -7.37 6.96
CA ASN A 49 1.94 -6.43 7.23
C ASN A 49 1.36 -5.05 7.53
N SER A 50 1.54 -4.58 8.77
CA SER A 50 1.13 -3.23 9.19
C SER A 50 1.79 -2.12 8.38
N ASP A 51 2.97 -2.42 7.83
CA ASP A 51 3.81 -1.47 7.10
C ASP A 51 3.61 -1.56 5.59
N TYR A 52 2.56 -2.27 5.14
CA TYR A 52 2.21 -2.32 3.73
C TYR A 52 1.83 -0.91 3.24
N VAL A 53 2.55 -0.43 2.24
CA VAL A 53 2.28 0.83 1.55
C VAL A 53 2.05 0.54 0.07
N THR A 54 1.14 1.29 -0.54
CA THR A 54 0.98 1.23 -1.99
C THR A 54 2.15 1.93 -2.68
N GLU A 55 2.37 1.62 -3.95
CA GLU A 55 3.37 2.32 -4.77
C GLU A 55 3.10 3.82 -4.79
N GLU A 56 1.82 4.22 -4.88
CA GLU A 56 1.44 5.63 -4.88
C GLU A 56 1.81 6.33 -3.56
N GLN A 57 1.56 5.69 -2.41
CA GLN A 57 1.94 6.21 -1.09
C GLN A 57 3.47 6.34 -0.97
N TYR A 58 4.21 5.33 -1.45
CA TYR A 58 5.67 5.39 -1.46
C TYR A 58 6.18 6.55 -2.32
N LEU A 59 5.65 6.70 -3.54
CA LEU A 59 6.04 7.77 -4.47
C LEU A 59 5.66 9.16 -3.94
N GLU A 60 4.55 9.29 -3.20
CA GLU A 60 4.19 10.52 -2.51
C GLU A 60 5.26 10.94 -1.51
N VAL A 61 5.73 10.02 -0.66
CA VAL A 61 6.82 10.27 0.30
C VAL A 61 8.11 10.65 -0.41
N VAL A 62 8.46 9.98 -1.51
CA VAL A 62 9.64 10.32 -2.32
C VAL A 62 9.56 11.77 -2.82
N ARG A 63 8.44 12.18 -3.39
CA ARG A 63 8.24 13.55 -3.90
C ARG A 63 8.36 14.60 -2.79
N GLU A 64 7.77 14.35 -1.63
CA GLU A 64 7.87 15.29 -0.50
C GLU A 64 9.32 15.38 -0.01
N ASN A 65 10.05 14.27 0.05
CA ASN A 65 11.47 14.27 0.39
C ASN A 65 12.32 15.09 -0.59
N GLU A 66 12.06 15.00 -1.89
CA GLU A 66 12.76 15.80 -2.91
C GLU A 66 12.48 17.30 -2.76
N LYS A 67 11.22 17.65 -2.49
CA LYS A 67 10.80 19.02 -2.20
C LYS A 67 11.47 19.56 -0.94
N LEU A 68 11.49 18.79 0.15
CA LEU A 68 12.15 19.16 1.41
C LEU A 68 13.66 19.35 1.23
N LYS A 69 14.34 18.47 0.48
CA LYS A 69 15.76 18.64 0.12
C LYS A 69 16.01 19.97 -0.61
N THR A 70 15.12 20.33 -1.52
CA THR A 70 15.20 21.60 -2.26
C THR A 70 15.03 22.80 -1.33
N VAL A 71 14.05 22.76 -0.43
CA VAL A 71 13.83 23.81 0.59
C VAL A 71 15.08 23.97 1.47
N ILE A 72 15.60 22.87 2.02
CA ILE A 72 16.80 22.88 2.86
C ILE A 72 17.99 23.49 2.11
N LYS A 73 18.22 23.08 0.86
CA LYS A 73 19.30 23.63 0.03
C LYS A 73 19.16 25.15 -0.13
N ASN A 74 17.95 25.65 -0.39
CA ASN A 74 17.70 27.08 -0.52
C ASN A 74 17.93 27.83 0.79
N CYS A 75 17.50 27.27 1.93
CA CYS A 75 17.77 27.84 3.25
C CYS A 75 19.28 27.92 3.54
N MET A 76 20.02 26.83 3.27
CA MET A 76 21.48 26.82 3.47
C MET A 76 22.18 27.86 2.58
N ASN A 77 21.76 27.98 1.32
CA ASN A 77 22.31 28.98 0.41
C ASN A 77 22.06 30.40 0.94
N LEU A 78 20.84 30.70 1.40
CA LEU A 78 20.51 32.01 1.97
C LEU A 78 21.38 32.33 3.19
N LEU A 79 21.51 31.39 4.13
CA LEU A 79 22.35 31.56 5.32
C LEU A 79 23.82 31.78 4.96
N SER A 80 24.32 31.06 3.96
CA SER A 80 25.70 31.22 3.48
C SER A 80 25.95 32.60 2.87
N THR A 81 24.96 33.18 2.19
CA THR A 81 25.02 34.53 1.63
C THR A 81 25.03 35.57 2.75
N ILE A 82 24.18 35.40 3.77
CA ILE A 82 24.12 36.30 4.93
C ILE A 82 25.45 36.28 5.71
N ASN A 83 26.02 35.10 5.97
CA ASN A 83 27.27 34.97 6.72
C ASN A 83 28.52 35.48 5.97
N ARG A 84 28.40 35.81 4.68
CA ARG A 84 29.48 36.38 3.84
C ARG A 84 29.39 37.90 3.69
N LEU A 85 28.33 38.51 4.22
CA LEU A 85 28.17 39.96 4.39
C LEU A 85 28.66 40.37 5.78
#